data_AF-A0A4R3KT03-F1
#
_entry.id   AF-A0A4R3KT03-F1
#
_cell.length_a   1.000
_cell.length_b   1.000
_cell.length_c   1.000
_cell.angle_alpha   90.00
_cell.angle_beta   90.00
_cell.angle_gamma   90.00
#
_symmetry.space_group_name_H-M   'P 1'
#
loop_
_entity.id
_entity.type
_entity.pdbx_description
1 polymer ?
#
loop_
_entity_poly.entity_id
_entity_poly.type
_entity_poly.pdbx_seq_one_letter_code
_entity_poly.pdbx_strand_id
1 'polypeptide(L)'
;MSQYHEPVELLDEKAMDIVRALNSLKEEVEAIDWYNQRVVATNDEELKAIMAHNRDEEIEHACMTLEWLRRNMSVWDDELRTYLFTEGPITSIEEEAMGEDAESENTGAKSRLNVGDLK
;
A
#
# COMPACT_ATOMS: atom_id res chain seq x y z
N MET A 1 -16.58 -3.47 11.58
CA MET A 1 -16.40 -2.35 10.63
C MET A 1 -17.38 -2.57 9.48
N SER A 2 -18.03 -1.52 8.95
CA SER A 2 -18.86 -1.71 7.74
C SER A 2 -17.95 -1.81 6.51
N GLN A 3 -18.30 -2.68 5.56
CA GLN A 3 -17.51 -2.90 4.34
C GLN A 3 -17.51 -1.67 3.41
N TYR A 4 -18.56 -0.84 3.49
CA TYR A 4 -18.74 0.39 2.72
C TYR A 4 -19.09 1.54 3.67
N HIS A 5 -18.63 2.74 3.33
CA HIS A 5 -18.97 3.98 4.04
C HIS A 5 -20.08 4.80 3.34
N GLU A 6 -20.35 4.50 2.08
CA GLU A 6 -21.42 5.10 1.27
C GLU A 6 -22.44 4.01 0.89
N PRO A 7 -23.69 4.38 0.54
CA PRO A 7 -24.67 3.44 0.00
C PRO A 7 -24.14 2.74 -1.24
N VAL A 8 -24.26 1.40 -1.29
CA VAL A 8 -23.67 0.57 -2.36
C VAL A 8 -24.26 0.90 -3.72
N GLU A 9 -25.52 1.33 -3.77
CA GLU A 9 -26.20 1.80 -4.98
C GLU A 9 -25.57 3.05 -5.62
N LEU A 10 -24.71 3.78 -4.90
CA LEU A 10 -23.95 4.91 -5.44
C LEU A 10 -22.56 4.50 -5.97
N LEU A 11 -22.14 3.25 -5.77
CA LEU A 11 -20.84 2.74 -6.17
C LEU A 11 -20.94 2.03 -7.51
N ASP A 12 -20.07 2.39 -8.45
CA ASP A 12 -19.91 1.60 -9.68
C ASP A 12 -19.14 0.29 -9.40
N GLU A 13 -19.15 -0.61 -10.38
CA GLU A 13 -18.51 -1.93 -10.27
C GLU A 13 -17.01 -1.81 -9.95
N LYS A 14 -16.33 -0.85 -10.59
CA LYS A 14 -14.91 -0.60 -10.37
C LYS A 14 -14.63 -0.15 -8.94
N ALA A 15 -15.43 0.76 -8.39
CA ALA A 15 -15.31 1.23 -7.02
C ALA A 15 -15.53 0.09 -6.03
N MET A 16 -16.52 -0.78 -6.30
CA MET A 16 -16.75 -1.96 -5.47
C MET A 16 -15.56 -2.95 -5.53
N ASP A 17 -14.97 -3.19 -6.70
CA ASP A 17 -13.77 -4.02 -6.82
C ASP A 17 -12.55 -3.43 -6.11
N ILE A 18 -12.36 -2.12 -6.18
CA ILE A 18 -11.32 -1.42 -5.42
C ILE A 18 -11.55 -1.58 -3.91
N VAL A 19 -12.79 -1.47 -3.42
CA VAL A 19 -13.11 -1.71 -2.00
C VAL A 19 -12.78 -3.16 -1.61
N ARG A 20 -13.07 -4.15 -2.47
CA ARG A 20 -12.68 -5.55 -2.22
C ARG A 20 -11.17 -5.68 -2.08
N ALA A 21 -10.41 -5.18 -3.06
CA ALA A 21 -8.95 -5.27 -3.05
C ALA A 21 -8.31 -4.51 -1.87
N LEU A 22 -8.79 -3.31 -1.54
CA LEU A 22 -8.27 -2.53 -0.41
C LEU A 22 -8.56 -3.21 0.94
N ASN A 23 -9.75 -3.79 1.12
CA ASN A 23 -10.05 -4.52 2.36
C ASN A 23 -9.24 -5.82 2.46
N SER A 24 -9.09 -6.57 1.37
CA SER A 24 -8.20 -7.76 1.36
C SER A 24 -6.76 -7.36 1.71
N LEU A 25 -6.20 -6.33 1.07
CA LEU A 25 -4.85 -5.85 1.40
C LEU A 25 -4.71 -5.47 2.89
N LYS A 26 -5.72 -4.80 3.46
CA LYS A 26 -5.72 -4.44 4.89
C LYS A 26 -5.74 -5.67 5.79
N GLU A 27 -6.57 -6.66 5.47
CA GLU A 27 -6.67 -7.91 6.23
C GLU A 27 -5.35 -8.69 6.21
N GLU A 28 -4.68 -8.77 5.04
CA GLU A 28 -3.36 -9.40 4.96
C GLU A 28 -2.31 -8.66 5.80
N VAL A 29 -2.29 -7.32 5.75
CA VAL A 29 -1.37 -6.52 6.57
C VAL A 29 -1.65 -6.67 8.08
N GLU A 30 -2.91 -6.76 8.50
CA GLU A 30 -3.28 -7.07 9.88
C GLU A 30 -2.82 -8.48 10.29
N ALA A 31 -2.98 -9.47 9.40
CA ALA A 31 -2.53 -10.84 9.66
C ALA A 31 -1.00 -10.90 9.82
N ILE A 32 -0.24 -10.21 8.96
CA ILE A 32 1.22 -10.09 9.06
C ILE A 32 1.62 -9.53 10.43
N ASP A 33 1.01 -8.42 10.87
CA ASP A 33 1.29 -7.83 12.18
C ASP A 33 0.99 -8.83 13.31
N TRP A 34 -0.20 -9.41 13.32
CA TRP A 34 -0.62 -10.32 14.38
C TRP A 34 0.25 -11.58 14.45
N TYR A 35 0.58 -12.17 13.31
CA TYR A 35 1.49 -13.32 13.27
C TYR A 35 2.89 -12.94 13.72
N ASN A 36 3.41 -11.77 13.31
CA ASN A 36 4.72 -11.33 13.75
C ASN A 36 4.79 -11.16 15.28
N GLN A 37 3.78 -10.55 15.90
CA GLN A 37 3.69 -10.45 17.36
C GLN A 37 3.66 -11.83 18.04
N ARG A 38 2.88 -12.78 17.49
CA ARG A 38 2.76 -14.15 18.03
C ARG A 38 4.07 -14.93 17.90
N VAL A 39 4.77 -14.81 16.78
CA VAL A 39 6.10 -15.43 16.55
C VAL A 39 7.09 -14.99 17.62
N VAL A 40 7.08 -13.71 18.00
CA VAL A 40 7.97 -13.16 19.04
C VAL A 40 7.53 -13.59 20.45
N ALA A 41 6.22 -13.69 20.71
CA ALA A 41 5.69 -13.92 22.05
C ALA A 41 5.59 -15.40 22.46
N THR A 42 5.49 -16.33 21.50
CA THR A 42 5.30 -17.76 21.79
C THR A 42 6.59 -18.43 22.28
N ASN A 43 6.47 -19.39 23.19
CA ASN A 43 7.55 -20.28 23.63
C ASN A 43 7.44 -21.71 23.03
N ASP A 44 6.41 -21.98 22.24
CA ASP A 44 6.22 -23.25 21.54
C ASP A 44 6.83 -23.16 20.13
N GLU A 45 7.87 -23.96 19.87
CA GLU A 45 8.66 -23.90 18.63
C GLU A 45 7.89 -24.42 17.41
N GLU A 46 6.97 -25.38 17.58
CA GLU A 46 6.15 -25.87 16.47
C GLU A 46 5.14 -24.81 16.06
N LEU A 47 4.46 -24.20 17.04
CA LEU A 47 3.56 -23.09 16.77
C LEU A 47 4.30 -21.89 16.15
N LYS A 48 5.51 -21.58 16.64
CA LYS A 48 6.34 -20.50 16.09
C LYS A 48 6.63 -20.70 14.61
N ALA A 49 6.98 -21.92 14.21
CA ALA A 49 7.25 -22.26 12.82
C ALA A 49 6.01 -22.09 11.94
N ILE A 50 4.83 -22.54 12.40
CA ILE A 50 3.57 -22.38 11.68
C ILE A 50 3.21 -20.90 11.52
N MET A 51 3.29 -20.12 12.61
CA MET A 51 2.95 -18.68 12.56
C MET A 51 3.91 -17.90 11.66
N ALA A 52 5.20 -18.25 11.64
CA ALA A 52 6.19 -17.62 10.76
C ALA A 52 5.94 -17.97 9.29
N HIS A 53 5.62 -19.23 8.99
CA HIS A 53 5.24 -19.66 7.64
C HIS A 53 4.02 -18.87 7.14
N ASN A 54 2.93 -18.86 7.92
CA ASN A 54 1.71 -18.15 7.53
C ASN A 54 1.99 -16.65 7.33
N ARG A 55 2.71 -16.00 8.24
CA ARG A 55 3.09 -14.58 8.12
C ARG A 55 3.73 -14.28 6.76
N ASP A 56 4.67 -15.13 6.35
CA ASP A 56 5.44 -14.90 5.13
C ASP A 56 4.61 -15.18 3.87
N GLU A 57 3.63 -16.11 3.92
CA GLU A 57 2.63 -16.29 2.85
C GLU A 57 1.68 -15.08 2.74
N GLU A 58 1.23 -14.48 3.86
CA GLU A 58 0.35 -13.30 3.78
C GLU A 58 1.06 -12.09 3.14
N ILE A 59 2.40 -12.01 3.21
CA ILE A 59 3.18 -10.99 2.48
C ILE A 59 3.04 -11.20 0.96
N GLU A 60 3.04 -12.45 0.48
CA GLU A 60 2.77 -12.77 -0.92
C GLU A 60 1.36 -12.30 -1.32
N HIS A 61 0.34 -12.65 -0.53
CA HIS A 61 -1.04 -12.24 -0.77
C HIS A 61 -1.21 -10.70 -0.81
N ALA A 62 -0.55 -9.99 0.11
CA ALA A 62 -0.52 -8.54 0.13
C ALA A 62 0.13 -7.98 -1.14
N CYS A 63 1.29 -8.50 -1.56
CA CYS A 63 1.97 -8.06 -2.79
C CYS A 63 1.15 -8.32 -4.05
N MET A 64 0.49 -9.48 -4.16
CA MET A 64 -0.38 -9.81 -5.30
C MET A 64 -1.56 -8.85 -5.39
N THR A 65 -2.19 -8.54 -4.26
CA THR A 65 -3.32 -7.60 -4.19
C THR A 65 -2.89 -6.17 -4.48
N LEU A 66 -1.73 -5.75 -3.96
CA LEU A 66 -1.13 -4.43 -4.22
C LEU A 66 -0.81 -4.25 -5.71
N GLU A 67 -0.32 -5.29 -6.39
CA GLU A 67 -0.07 -5.23 -7.83
C GLU A 67 -1.37 -5.07 -8.64
N TRP A 68 -2.47 -5.69 -8.21
CA TRP A 68 -3.78 -5.45 -8.84
C TRP A 68 -4.21 -3.99 -8.65
N LEU A 69 -4.05 -3.42 -7.46
CA LEU A 69 -4.34 -2.01 -7.20
C LEU A 69 -3.50 -1.08 -8.09
N ARG A 70 -2.18 -1.34 -8.20
CA ARG A 70 -1.27 -0.61 -9.09
C ARG A 70 -1.77 -0.58 -10.52
N ARG A 71 -2.24 -1.72 -11.05
CA ARG A 71 -2.77 -1.83 -12.43
C ARG A 71 -4.11 -1.11 -12.64
N ASN A 72 -4.89 -0.89 -11.58
CA ASN A 72 -6.28 -0.44 -11.69
C ASN A 72 -6.51 1.00 -11.20
N MET A 73 -5.53 1.60 -10.51
CA MET A 73 -5.57 2.95 -9.96
C MET A 73 -4.27 3.69 -10.30
N SER A 74 -4.31 4.67 -11.22
CA SER A 74 -3.11 5.32 -11.75
C SER A 74 -2.22 5.95 -10.68
N VAL A 75 -2.81 6.55 -9.64
CA VAL A 75 -2.03 7.15 -8.55
C VAL A 75 -1.26 6.10 -7.75
N TRP A 76 -1.78 4.88 -7.60
CA TRP A 76 -0.98 3.78 -7.03
C TRP A 76 0.21 3.44 -7.91
N ASP A 77 0.08 3.47 -9.24
CA ASP A 77 1.21 3.23 -10.15
C ASP A 77 2.29 4.31 -10.01
N ASP A 78 1.89 5.57 -10.05
CA ASP A 78 2.80 6.72 -9.94
C ASP A 78 3.60 6.65 -8.63
N GLU A 79 2.91 6.55 -7.48
CA GLU A 79 3.56 6.56 -6.17
C GLU A 79 4.41 5.31 -5.94
N LEU A 80 3.94 4.12 -6.32
CA LEU A 80 4.73 2.89 -6.13
C LEU A 80 6.01 2.89 -6.97
N ARG A 81 6.00 3.47 -8.18
CA ARG A 81 7.21 3.62 -9.01
C ARG A 81 8.19 4.62 -8.46
N THR A 82 7.70 5.69 -7.85
CA THR A 82 8.55 6.69 -7.18
C THR A 82 9.31 6.06 -6.02
N TYR A 83 8.62 5.32 -5.14
CA TYR A 83 9.21 4.92 -3.87
C TYR A 83 9.80 3.52 -3.82
N LEU A 84 9.28 2.54 -4.56
CA LEU A 84 9.75 1.16 -4.43
C LEU A 84 11.07 0.94 -5.17
N PHE A 85 11.90 0.07 -4.60
CA PHE A 85 13.21 -0.35 -5.16
C PHE A 85 14.22 0.79 -5.32
N THR A 86 14.09 1.85 -4.53
CA THR A 86 15.05 2.94 -4.41
C THR A 86 15.99 2.72 -3.21
N GLU A 87 17.06 3.51 -3.15
CA GLU A 87 17.98 3.57 -2.02
C GLU A 87 18.01 4.99 -1.45
N GLY A 88 18.42 5.15 -0.19
CA GLY A 88 18.50 6.46 0.48
C GLY A 88 17.28 6.79 1.36
N PRO A 89 17.24 8.01 1.94
CA PRO A 89 16.12 8.43 2.78
C PRO A 89 14.81 8.53 2.00
N ILE A 90 13.78 7.77 2.40
CA ILE A 90 12.50 7.68 1.67
C ILE A 90 11.86 9.05 1.45
N THR A 91 11.91 9.93 2.46
CA THR A 91 11.31 11.27 2.41
C THR A 91 12.03 12.23 1.45
N SER A 92 13.23 11.87 0.96
CA SER A 92 13.99 12.67 0.00
C SER A 92 13.77 12.24 -1.45
N ILE A 93 13.17 11.06 -1.67
CA ILE A 93 12.95 10.53 -3.02
C ILE A 93 12.01 11.42 -3.84
N GLU A 94 10.99 12.01 -3.21
CA GLU A 94 10.05 12.91 -3.90
C GLU A 94 10.76 14.16 -4.47
N GLU A 95 11.77 14.68 -3.76
CA GLU A 95 12.54 15.85 -4.19
C GLU A 95 13.42 15.53 -5.41
N GLU A 96 14.00 14.32 -5.44
CA GLU A 96 14.81 13.84 -6.55
C GLU A 96 13.94 13.55 -7.79
N ALA A 97 12.80 12.87 -7.63
CA ALA A 97 11.87 12.57 -8.72
C ALA A 97 11.28 13.85 -9.35
N MET A 98 10.95 14.86 -8.54
CA MET A 98 10.40 16.14 -9.01
C MET A 98 11.48 17.09 -9.57
N GLY A 99 12.76 16.85 -9.25
CA GLY A 99 13.90 17.61 -9.76
C GLY A 99 14.25 17.27 -11.22
N GLU A 100 13.93 16.06 -11.68
CA GLU A 100 14.17 15.60 -13.06
C GLU A 100 13.09 16.09 -14.04
N ASP A 101 11.85 16.31 -13.59
CA ASP A 101 10.74 16.80 -14.43
C ASP A 101 10.78 18.31 -14.71
N ALA A 102 11.66 19.07 -14.05
CA ALA A 102 11.76 20.52 -14.23
C ALA A 102 12.39 20.96 -15.58
N GLU A 103 12.95 20.04 -16.36
CA GLU A 103 13.42 20.33 -17.73
C GLU A 103 12.38 20.07 -18.83
N SER A 104 11.19 19.53 -18.50
CA SER A 104 10.15 19.25 -19.49
C SER A 104 8.76 19.67 -19.01
N GLU A 105 8.24 20.73 -19.64
CA GLU A 105 6.82 21.15 -19.66
C GLU A 105 6.31 22.09 -18.55
N ASN A 106 6.55 23.38 -18.80
CA ASN A 106 5.58 24.45 -18.56
C ASN A 106 4.20 24.08 -19.12
N THR A 107 3.24 23.64 -18.28
CA THR A 107 1.86 24.18 -18.19
C THR A 107 1.02 23.49 -17.10
N GLY A 108 0.39 24.29 -16.23
CA GLY A 108 -0.87 23.90 -15.57
C GLY A 108 -0.78 23.46 -14.12
N ALA A 109 -0.94 24.42 -13.21
CA ALA A 109 -1.04 24.24 -11.77
C ALA A 109 -2.04 23.13 -11.35
N LYS A 110 -1.52 22.09 -10.68
CA LYS A 110 -2.25 21.33 -9.67
C LYS A 110 -1.40 21.32 -8.41
N SER A 111 -1.84 22.08 -7.41
CA SER A 111 -1.30 22.06 -6.04
C SER A 111 -1.47 20.65 -5.47
N ARG A 112 -0.42 19.82 -5.54
CA ARG A 112 -0.33 18.58 -4.75
C ARG A 112 0.23 18.95 -3.38
N LEU A 113 -0.45 18.48 -2.33
CA LEU A 113 -0.07 18.70 -0.93
C LEU A 113 1.28 18.01 -0.69
N ASN A 114 2.28 18.76 -0.27
CA ASN A 114 3.57 18.18 0.09
C ASN A 114 3.49 17.67 1.53
N VAL A 115 4.19 16.59 1.85
CA VAL A 115 4.28 16.05 3.22
C VAL A 115 4.86 17.09 4.19
N GLY A 116 5.66 18.03 3.69
CA GLY A 116 6.16 19.20 4.43
C GLY A 116 5.10 20.21 4.88
N ASP A 117 3.90 20.20 4.30
CA ASP A 117 2.82 21.16 4.60
C ASP A 117 2.03 20.81 5.87
N LEU A 118 2.32 19.67 6.51
CA LEU A 118 1.61 19.17 7.70
C LEU A 118 2.33 19.46 9.04
N LYS A 119 3.04 20.59 9.15
CA LYS A 119 3.66 21.04 10.41
C LYS A 119 2.81 22.03 11.21
#